data_AF-A0ABC8LX74-F1
#
_entry.id   AF-A0ABC8LX74-F1
#
_cell.length_a   1.000
_cell.length_b   1.000
_cell.length_c   1.000
_cell.angle_alpha   90.00
_cell.angle_beta   90.00
_cell.angle_gamma   90.00
#
_symmetry.space_group_name_H-M   'P 1'
#
loop_
_entity.id
_entity.type
_entity.pdbx_description
1 polymer ?
#
loop_
_entity_poly.entity_id
_entity_poly.type
_entity_poly.pdbx_seq_one_letter_code
_entity_poly.pdbx_strand_id
1 'polypeptide(L)'
;FPFIACEIFTCEIEMILKTLVEDEELMLLLFSFLEAKETHNSLLAGYFSKVVICLLVRKTIPFMQFIKDHQEILKQLVDLIGITSIMEVLKRLVGTDEHLYSSYTSAMQWVEDTDILEMIVDKFGSSDCPEVHANAAEVLCTVARYAPPGLATKLSSPSCTGRLLKHTLEDSRPKSVLVNSLSVCISLLDPKRFTLGTYHIYSRQLTHGSMVPNPETVEGMLYSLGGQIQYGC
;
A
#
# COMPACT_ATOMS: atom_id res chain seq x y z
N PHE A 1 12.04 23.63 12.76
CA PHE A 1 10.68 24.16 12.59
C PHE A 1 9.83 23.25 11.67
N PRO A 2 9.52 22.00 12.07
CA PRO A 2 8.90 21.02 11.16
C PRO A 2 7.48 21.39 10.72
N PHE A 3 6.69 21.95 11.64
CA PHE A 3 5.32 22.40 11.35
C PHE A 3 5.29 23.48 10.26
N ILE A 4 6.09 24.54 10.40
CA ILE A 4 6.12 25.66 9.44
C ILE A 4 6.58 25.17 8.06
N ALA A 5 7.61 24.31 8.01
CA ALA A 5 8.07 23.72 6.76
C ALA A 5 6.96 22.91 6.07
N CYS A 6 6.22 22.09 6.84
CA CYS A 6 5.07 21.36 6.33
C CYS A 6 4.04 22.31 5.71
N GLU A 7 3.61 23.36 6.43
CA GLU A 7 2.60 24.31 5.94
C GLU A 7 3.07 25.05 4.67
N ILE A 8 4.36 25.37 4.56
CA ILE A 8 4.93 25.99 3.34
C ILE A 8 4.86 25.02 2.16
N PHE A 9 5.19 23.74 2.34
CA PHE A 9 5.11 22.78 1.24
C PHE A 9 3.66 22.42 0.89
N THR A 10 2.74 22.43 1.87
CA THR A 10 1.33 22.09 1.66
C THR A 10 0.43 23.28 1.32
N CYS A 11 0.97 24.50 1.21
CA CYS A 11 0.21 25.65 0.69
C CYS A 11 0.04 25.62 -0.84
N GLU A 12 0.57 24.59 -1.50
CA GLU A 12 0.38 24.29 -2.93
C GLU A 12 0.83 25.38 -3.90
N ILE A 13 1.75 26.25 -3.47
CA ILE A 13 2.36 27.24 -4.37
C ILE A 13 3.18 26.49 -5.42
N GLU A 14 2.79 26.62 -6.68
CA GLU A 14 3.33 25.85 -7.80
C GLU A 14 4.85 25.93 -7.91
N MET A 15 5.41 27.14 -7.75
CA MET A 15 6.85 27.35 -7.86
C MET A 15 7.63 26.64 -6.75
N ILE A 16 7.07 26.56 -5.53
CA ILE A 16 7.70 25.87 -4.40
C ILE A 16 7.71 24.36 -4.67
N LEU A 17 6.56 23.79 -5.05
CA LEU A 17 6.46 22.36 -5.33
C LEU A 17 7.31 21.94 -6.54
N LYS A 18 7.36 22.80 -7.57
CA LYS A 18 8.22 22.59 -8.74
C LYS A 18 9.69 22.57 -8.35
N THR A 19 10.14 23.57 -7.59
CA THR A 19 11.54 23.65 -7.12
C THR A 19 11.90 22.44 -6.27
N LEU A 20 11.01 22.02 -5.36
CA LEU A 20 11.25 20.85 -4.52
C LEU A 20 11.40 19.57 -5.34
N VAL A 21 10.48 19.29 -6.27
CA VAL A 21 10.46 18.01 -7.01
C VAL A 21 11.51 17.93 -8.12
N GLU A 22 12.02 19.06 -8.61
CA GLU A 22 13.07 19.12 -9.65
C GLU A 22 14.49 19.10 -9.07
N ASP A 23 14.64 19.29 -7.75
CA ASP A 23 15.92 19.24 -7.05
C ASP A 23 16.06 17.90 -6.32
N GLU A 24 16.92 17.04 -6.88
CA GLU A 24 17.16 15.69 -6.37
C GLU A 24 17.72 15.70 -4.94
N GLU A 25 18.61 16.64 -4.59
CA GLU A 25 19.20 16.73 -3.25
C GLU A 25 18.14 17.11 -2.21
N LEU A 26 17.21 18.02 -2.56
CA LEU A 26 16.10 18.38 -1.66
C LEU A 26 15.11 17.22 -1.48
N MET A 27 14.83 16.47 -2.56
CA MET A 27 14.00 15.27 -2.46
C MET A 27 14.67 14.20 -1.60
N LEU A 28 15.95 13.90 -1.83
CA LEU A 28 16.71 12.97 -0.99
C LEU A 28 16.75 13.43 0.48
N LEU A 29 16.91 14.73 0.73
CA LEU A 29 16.84 15.28 2.09
C LEU A 29 15.46 15.06 2.73
N LEU A 30 14.37 15.26 2.00
CA LEU A 30 13.01 14.96 2.47
C LEU A 30 12.86 13.46 2.81
N PHE A 31 13.35 12.58 1.94
CA PHE A 31 13.22 11.13 2.09
C PHE A 31 14.22 10.51 3.09
N SER A 32 15.29 11.23 3.47
CA SER A 32 16.17 10.86 4.60
C SER A 32 15.41 10.73 5.94
N PHE A 33 14.16 11.21 5.99
CA PHE A 33 13.24 10.91 7.08
C PHE A 33 13.04 9.40 7.28
N LEU A 34 13.03 8.60 6.22
CA LEU A 34 12.75 7.16 6.26
C LEU A 34 13.96 6.30 6.65
N GLU A 35 15.17 6.89 6.70
CA GLU A 35 16.36 6.16 7.09
C GLU A 35 16.26 5.64 8.53
N ALA A 36 16.78 4.43 8.76
CA ALA A 36 16.66 3.71 10.03
C ALA A 36 17.17 4.55 11.22
N LYS A 37 16.23 5.06 12.01
CA LYS A 37 16.46 5.76 13.29
C LYS A 37 15.83 4.93 14.41
N GLU A 38 16.43 4.97 15.60
CA GLU A 38 16.01 4.15 16.76
C GLU A 38 14.51 4.28 17.08
N THR A 39 13.90 5.45 16.83
CA THR A 39 12.45 5.64 16.81
C THR A 39 12.07 6.76 15.84
N HIS A 40 11.05 6.53 15.00
CA HIS A 40 10.45 7.59 14.18
C HIS A 40 9.37 8.31 14.99
N ASN A 41 9.43 9.64 15.01
CA ASN A 41 8.44 10.46 15.70
C ASN A 41 7.13 10.52 14.89
N SER A 42 6.02 10.03 15.45
CA SER A 42 4.71 10.00 14.79
C SER A 42 4.22 11.38 14.32
N LEU A 43 4.53 12.45 15.05
CA LEU A 43 4.17 13.82 14.62
C LEU A 43 4.94 14.22 13.36
N LEU A 44 6.24 13.90 13.31
CA LEU A 44 7.07 14.18 12.13
C LEU A 44 6.66 13.31 10.95
N ALA A 45 6.28 12.06 11.19
CA ALA A 45 5.73 11.19 10.15
C ALA A 45 4.44 11.75 9.55
N GLY A 46 3.60 12.39 10.38
CA GLY A 46 2.41 13.12 9.93
C GLY A 46 2.75 14.29 9.01
N TYR A 47 3.75 15.11 9.35
CA TYR A 47 4.21 16.20 8.49
C TYR A 47 4.83 15.68 7.19
N PHE A 48 5.71 14.68 7.27
CA PHE A 48 6.29 14.02 6.11
C PHE A 48 5.20 13.51 5.16
N SER A 49 4.24 12.74 5.68
CA SER A 49 3.12 12.17 4.91
C SER A 49 2.32 13.26 4.19
N LYS A 50 1.99 14.36 4.86
CA LYS A 50 1.30 15.50 4.23
C LYS A 50 2.06 16.08 3.03
N VAL A 51 3.37 16.29 3.18
CA VAL A 51 4.21 16.84 2.11
C VAL A 51 4.31 15.86 0.94
N VAL A 52 4.54 14.58 1.21
CA VAL A 52 4.66 13.53 0.18
C VAL A 52 3.35 13.31 -0.56
N ILE A 53 2.22 13.27 0.14
CA ILE A 53 0.90 13.16 -0.51
C ILE A 53 0.61 14.41 -1.35
N CYS A 54 0.98 15.61 -0.89
CA CYS A 54 0.87 16.83 -1.69
C CYS A 54 1.66 16.72 -3.00
N LEU A 55 2.92 16.25 -2.95
CA LEU A 55 3.72 16.01 -4.15
C LEU A 55 3.11 14.95 -5.07
N LEU A 56 2.65 13.84 -4.51
CA LEU A 56 2.01 12.76 -5.27
C LEU A 56 0.77 13.26 -6.01
N VAL A 57 -0.04 14.13 -5.40
CA VAL A 57 -1.27 14.68 -6.00
C VAL A 57 -0.99 15.83 -6.97
N ARG A 58 -0.10 16.77 -6.61
CA ARG A 58 0.09 18.02 -7.36
C ARG A 58 1.24 17.95 -8.37
N LYS A 59 2.17 17.00 -8.22
CA LYS A 59 3.37 16.81 -9.05
C LYS A 59 3.61 15.32 -9.35
N THR A 60 2.53 14.57 -9.66
CA THR A 60 2.55 13.11 -9.84
C THR A 60 3.66 12.62 -10.77
N ILE A 61 3.78 13.17 -11.98
CA ILE A 61 4.75 12.69 -12.98
C ILE A 61 6.20 12.80 -12.48
N PRO A 62 6.72 14.00 -12.13
CA PRO A 62 8.10 14.10 -11.66
C PRO A 62 8.33 13.39 -10.32
N PHE A 63 7.33 13.36 -9.43
CA PHE A 63 7.41 12.60 -8.19
C PHE A 63 7.58 11.10 -8.45
N MET A 64 6.75 10.51 -9.31
CA MET A 64 6.84 9.08 -9.64
C MET A 64 8.13 8.74 -10.39
N GLN A 65 8.66 9.65 -11.19
CA GLN A 65 9.96 9.49 -11.82
C GLN A 65 11.09 9.44 -10.76
N PHE A 66 11.08 10.35 -9.79
CA PHE A 66 12.03 10.31 -8.66
C PHE A 66 11.95 8.96 -7.91
N ILE A 67 10.75 8.50 -7.52
CA ILE A 67 10.64 7.22 -6.81
C ILE A 67 11.11 6.03 -7.69
N LYS A 68 10.92 6.10 -9.01
CA LYS A 68 11.43 5.08 -9.94
C LYS A 68 12.95 5.00 -9.97
N ASP A 69 13.61 6.14 -9.87
CA ASP A 69 15.08 6.25 -9.87
C ASP A 69 15.67 5.90 -8.48
N HIS A 70 14.84 5.96 -7.42
CA HIS A 70 15.19 5.69 -6.02
C HIS A 70 14.30 4.61 -5.37
N GLN A 71 14.26 3.41 -5.96
CA GLN A 71 13.33 2.35 -5.53
C GLN A 71 13.56 1.83 -4.11
N GLU A 72 14.73 2.07 -3.51
CA GLU A 72 15.01 1.78 -2.10
C GLU A 72 14.01 2.46 -1.15
N ILE A 73 13.43 3.59 -1.56
CA ILE A 73 12.39 4.30 -0.82
C ILE A 73 11.16 3.41 -0.63
N LEU A 74 10.79 2.59 -1.62
CA LEU A 74 9.64 1.68 -1.51
C LEU A 74 9.85 0.70 -0.34
N LYS A 75 11.05 0.13 -0.25
CA LYS A 75 11.40 -0.77 0.85
C LYS A 75 11.37 -0.04 2.20
N GLN A 76 11.95 1.15 2.28
CA GLN A 76 11.95 1.93 3.52
C GLN A 76 10.53 2.29 3.99
N LEU A 77 9.64 2.63 3.07
CA LEU A 77 8.23 2.86 3.38
C LEU A 77 7.57 1.59 3.93
N VAL A 78 7.82 0.42 3.32
CA VAL A 78 7.28 -0.87 3.79
C VAL A 78 7.86 -1.28 5.14
N ASP A 79 9.14 -1.05 5.39
CA ASP A 79 9.78 -1.30 6.68
C ASP A 79 9.13 -0.48 7.81
N LEU A 80 8.65 0.73 7.48
CA LEU A 80 7.99 1.66 8.40
C LEU A 80 6.45 1.62 8.36
N ILE A 81 5.85 0.62 7.72
CA ILE A 81 4.39 0.53 7.52
C ILE A 81 3.59 0.52 8.83
N GLY A 82 4.19 0.17 9.97
CA GLY A 82 3.54 0.24 11.28
C GLY A 82 3.14 1.67 11.70
N ILE A 83 3.73 2.70 11.08
CA ILE A 83 3.35 4.10 11.30
C ILE A 83 2.21 4.46 10.35
N THR A 84 1.02 4.77 10.88
CA THR A 84 -0.18 5.05 10.07
C THR A 84 0.07 6.11 8.99
N SER A 85 0.81 7.18 9.28
CA SER A 85 1.13 8.21 8.28
C SER A 85 1.99 7.70 7.12
N ILE A 86 2.85 6.71 7.35
CA ILE A 86 3.64 6.05 6.30
C ILE A 86 2.77 5.08 5.51
N MET A 87 1.89 4.33 6.19
CA MET A 87 0.89 3.49 5.54
C MET A 87 0.03 4.32 4.57
N GLU A 88 -0.42 5.53 4.95
CA GLU A 88 -1.18 6.42 4.06
C GLU A 88 -0.41 6.81 2.80
N VAL A 89 0.90 7.04 2.91
CA VAL A 89 1.78 7.29 1.74
C VAL A 89 1.82 6.08 0.84
N LEU A 90 2.07 4.88 1.39
CA LEU A 90 2.07 3.62 0.62
C LEU A 90 0.72 3.38 -0.06
N LYS A 91 -0.37 3.46 0.72
CA LYS A 91 -1.74 3.29 0.24
C LYS A 91 -2.02 4.22 -0.94
N ARG A 92 -1.57 5.48 -0.89
CA ARG A 92 -1.76 6.45 -1.98
C ARG A 92 -0.88 6.17 -3.20
N LEU A 93 0.32 5.64 -2.98
CA LEU A 93 1.30 5.30 -4.02
C LEU A 93 0.86 4.08 -4.84
N VAL A 94 0.32 3.03 -4.19
CA VAL A 94 -0.10 1.79 -4.88
C VAL A 94 -1.61 1.68 -5.11
N GLY A 95 -2.43 2.32 -4.27
CA GLY A 95 -3.89 2.26 -4.25
C GLY A 95 -4.48 3.60 -4.67
N THR A 96 -4.23 3.97 -5.91
CA THR A 96 -4.61 5.27 -6.45
C THR A 96 -6.11 5.40 -6.65
N ASP A 97 -6.67 6.40 -5.98
CA ASP A 97 -7.99 6.98 -6.20
C ASP A 97 -8.33 7.10 -7.70
N GLU A 98 -9.51 6.59 -8.07
CA GLU A 98 -10.08 6.52 -9.43
C GLU A 98 -10.02 7.88 -10.16
N HIS A 99 -10.06 9.00 -9.43
CA HIS A 99 -10.01 10.33 -10.00
C HIS A 99 -8.62 10.80 -10.48
N LEU A 100 -7.53 10.23 -9.97
CA LEU A 100 -6.19 10.57 -10.46
C LEU A 100 -5.80 9.79 -11.72
N TYR A 101 -6.38 8.61 -11.95
CA TYR A 101 -5.80 7.66 -12.89
C TYR A 101 -6.06 7.94 -14.37
N SER A 102 -7.05 8.78 -14.70
CA SER A 102 -7.42 9.04 -16.09
C SER A 102 -6.33 9.73 -16.92
N SER A 103 -5.29 10.31 -16.30
CA SER A 103 -4.24 11.07 -17.01
C SER A 103 -2.80 10.57 -16.79
N TYR A 104 -2.54 9.61 -15.89
CA TYR A 104 -1.17 9.26 -15.47
C TYR A 104 -0.81 7.78 -15.60
N THR A 105 -1.60 6.99 -16.34
CA THR A 105 -1.46 5.54 -16.49
C THR A 105 -0.05 5.07 -16.88
N SER A 106 0.71 5.84 -17.66
CA SER A 106 2.08 5.47 -18.05
C SER A 106 3.12 5.68 -16.95
N ALA A 107 2.91 6.63 -16.03
CA ALA A 107 3.90 6.99 -15.01
C ALA A 107 4.00 5.96 -13.86
N MET A 108 3.02 5.05 -13.76
CA MET A 108 2.89 4.12 -12.64
C MET A 108 3.03 2.64 -13.05
N GLN A 109 3.12 2.33 -14.35
CA GLN A 109 3.29 0.96 -14.84
C GLN A 109 4.53 0.27 -14.26
N TRP A 110 5.63 1.01 -14.08
CA TRP A 110 6.87 0.45 -13.54
C TRP A 110 6.72 -0.09 -12.10
N VAL A 111 5.73 0.40 -11.33
CA VAL A 111 5.46 -0.09 -9.97
C VAL A 111 5.04 -1.56 -10.00
N GLU A 112 4.39 -2.01 -11.08
CA GLU A 112 4.01 -3.40 -11.30
C GLU A 112 5.21 -4.33 -11.42
N ASP A 113 6.36 -3.81 -11.86
CA ASP A 113 7.60 -4.58 -11.99
C ASP A 113 8.38 -4.68 -10.66
N THR A 114 7.99 -3.92 -9.63
CA THR A 114 8.63 -3.94 -8.30
C THR A 114 8.04 -5.01 -7.39
N ASP A 115 8.78 -5.51 -6.41
CA ASP A 115 8.31 -6.48 -5.42
C ASP A 115 7.52 -5.86 -4.25
N ILE A 116 6.97 -4.64 -4.41
CA ILE A 116 6.34 -3.90 -3.32
C ILE A 116 5.16 -4.64 -2.68
N LEU A 117 4.34 -5.34 -3.47
CA LEU A 117 3.19 -6.08 -2.96
C LEU A 117 3.65 -7.30 -2.16
N GLU A 118 4.66 -8.00 -2.66
CA GLU A 118 5.30 -9.13 -1.99
C GLU A 118 5.94 -8.67 -0.67
N MET A 119 6.66 -7.55 -0.66
CA MET A 119 7.24 -6.98 0.57
C MET A 119 6.16 -6.65 1.62
N ILE A 120 5.01 -6.09 1.20
CA ILE A 120 3.88 -5.80 2.11
C ILE A 120 3.25 -7.10 2.62
N VAL A 121 3.08 -8.12 1.78
CA VAL A 121 2.57 -9.43 2.20
C VAL A 121 3.52 -10.11 3.21
N ASP A 122 4.83 -10.01 3.00
CA ASP A 122 5.82 -10.58 3.91
C ASP A 122 5.78 -9.93 5.32
N LYS A 123 5.13 -8.77 5.49
CA LYS A 123 4.91 -8.16 6.81
C LYS A 123 4.03 -8.98 7.74
N PHE A 124 3.17 -9.86 7.19
CA PHE A 124 2.37 -10.79 8.00
C PHE A 124 3.19 -11.90 8.66
N GLY A 125 4.38 -12.22 8.14
CA GLY A 125 5.27 -13.22 8.73
C GLY A 125 6.51 -12.64 9.42
N SER A 126 6.86 -11.39 9.14
CA SER A 126 8.09 -10.76 9.65
C SER A 126 7.88 -9.80 10.82
N SER A 127 6.65 -9.68 11.34
CA SER A 127 6.31 -8.82 12.48
C SER A 127 5.36 -9.52 13.43
N ASP A 128 5.47 -9.20 14.73
CA ASP A 128 4.48 -9.59 15.75
C ASP A 128 3.53 -8.43 16.11
N CYS A 129 3.67 -7.27 15.46
CA CYS A 129 2.94 -6.05 15.77
C CYS A 129 1.55 -6.03 15.10
N PRO A 130 0.44 -6.02 15.86
CA PRO A 130 -0.91 -5.95 15.30
C PRO A 130 -1.15 -4.74 14.38
N GLU A 131 -0.54 -3.60 14.70
CA GLU A 131 -0.62 -2.36 13.91
C GLU A 131 0.04 -2.54 12.54
N VAL A 132 1.18 -3.22 12.46
CA VAL A 132 1.82 -3.57 11.18
C VAL A 132 0.90 -4.44 10.32
N HIS A 133 0.24 -5.44 10.91
CA HIS A 133 -0.68 -6.32 10.19
C HIS A 133 -1.94 -5.59 9.70
N ALA A 134 -2.50 -4.71 10.53
CA ALA A 134 -3.66 -3.90 10.16
C ALA A 134 -3.32 -2.95 9.00
N ASN A 135 -2.20 -2.24 9.11
CA ASN A 135 -1.75 -1.30 8.09
C ASN A 135 -1.40 -2.01 6.77
N ALA A 136 -0.73 -3.16 6.82
CA ALA A 136 -0.46 -3.97 5.63
C ALA A 136 -1.74 -4.44 4.94
N ALA A 137 -2.72 -4.95 5.71
CA ALA A 137 -4.01 -5.34 5.17
C ALA A 137 -4.75 -4.16 4.56
N GLU A 138 -4.71 -2.97 5.15
CA GLU A 138 -5.38 -1.79 4.62
C GLU A 138 -4.83 -1.40 3.24
N VAL A 139 -3.51 -1.41 3.07
CA VAL A 139 -2.86 -1.14 1.77
C VAL A 139 -3.28 -2.20 0.74
N LEU A 140 -3.15 -3.49 1.07
CA LEU A 140 -3.47 -4.58 0.12
C LEU A 140 -4.97 -4.62 -0.23
N CYS A 141 -5.86 -4.37 0.74
CA CYS A 141 -7.29 -4.24 0.47
C CYS A 141 -7.57 -3.05 -0.46
N THR A 142 -6.88 -1.93 -0.27
CA THR A 142 -7.01 -0.77 -1.17
C THR A 142 -6.56 -1.12 -2.58
N VAL A 143 -5.45 -1.85 -2.71
CA VAL A 143 -4.98 -2.33 -4.02
C VAL A 143 -6.00 -3.25 -4.67
N ALA A 144 -6.52 -4.24 -3.95
CA ALA A 144 -7.54 -5.15 -4.48
C ALA A 144 -8.79 -4.43 -4.99
N ARG A 145 -9.17 -3.31 -4.36
CA ARG A 145 -10.40 -2.57 -4.66
C ARG A 145 -10.24 -1.48 -5.72
N TYR A 146 -9.12 -0.78 -5.73
CA TYR A 146 -8.97 0.48 -6.46
C TYR A 146 -7.71 0.58 -7.32
N ALA A 147 -6.75 -0.35 -7.18
CA ALA A 147 -5.53 -0.26 -7.98
C ALA A 147 -5.81 -0.54 -9.47
N PRO A 148 -4.90 -0.10 -10.35
CA PRO A 148 -4.98 -0.42 -11.77
C PRO A 148 -4.97 -1.92 -12.01
N PRO A 149 -5.49 -2.37 -13.17
CA PRO A 149 -5.57 -3.80 -13.48
C PRO A 149 -4.26 -4.56 -13.31
N GLY A 150 -3.10 -3.97 -13.64
CA GLY A 150 -1.82 -4.65 -13.52
C GLY A 150 -1.41 -4.92 -12.07
N LEU A 151 -1.47 -3.92 -11.18
CA LEU A 151 -1.23 -4.12 -9.74
C LEU A 151 -2.28 -5.04 -9.09
N ALA A 152 -3.55 -4.90 -9.45
CA ALA A 152 -4.61 -5.77 -8.93
C ALA A 152 -4.42 -7.23 -9.37
N THR A 153 -3.98 -7.45 -10.61
CA THR A 153 -3.64 -8.78 -11.15
C THR A 153 -2.40 -9.34 -10.46
N LYS A 154 -1.37 -8.50 -10.23
CA LYS A 154 -0.17 -8.91 -9.51
C LYS A 154 -0.47 -9.34 -8.08
N LEU A 155 -1.31 -8.60 -7.35
CA LEU A 155 -1.75 -9.00 -6.01
C LEU A 155 -2.49 -10.34 -6.02
N SER A 156 -3.26 -10.58 -7.07
CA SER A 156 -3.99 -11.83 -7.31
C SER A 156 -3.11 -12.99 -7.78
N SER A 157 -1.85 -12.74 -8.13
CA SER A 157 -0.96 -13.76 -8.65
C SER A 157 -0.64 -14.84 -7.60
N PRO A 158 -0.23 -16.05 -8.01
CA PRO A 158 0.22 -17.10 -7.10
C PRO A 158 1.37 -16.67 -6.16
N SER A 159 2.21 -15.73 -6.60
CA SER A 159 3.34 -15.25 -5.81
C SER A 159 2.90 -14.49 -4.54
N CYS A 160 1.90 -13.61 -4.66
CA CYS A 160 1.35 -12.84 -3.55
C CYS A 160 0.36 -13.67 -2.75
N THR A 161 -0.59 -14.33 -3.41
CA THR A 161 -1.65 -15.11 -2.74
C THR A 161 -1.09 -16.34 -2.01
N GLY A 162 -0.11 -17.03 -2.59
CA GLY A 162 0.57 -18.15 -1.95
C GLY A 162 1.33 -17.74 -0.69
N ARG A 163 2.05 -16.61 -0.73
CA ARG A 163 2.72 -16.03 0.46
C ARG A 163 1.72 -15.63 1.53
N LEU A 164 0.65 -14.93 1.14
CA LEU A 164 -0.40 -14.49 2.07
C LEU A 164 -1.02 -15.69 2.79
N LEU A 165 -1.38 -16.74 2.05
CA LEU A 165 -1.95 -17.95 2.63
C LEU A 165 -0.95 -18.73 3.48
N LYS A 166 0.32 -18.78 3.09
CA LYS A 166 1.38 -19.37 3.91
C LYS A 166 1.40 -18.72 5.30
N HIS A 167 1.46 -17.39 5.38
CA HIS A 167 1.41 -16.68 6.67
C HIS A 167 0.06 -16.86 7.39
N THR A 168 -1.03 -16.93 6.64
CA THR A 168 -2.39 -17.12 7.20
C THR A 168 -2.60 -18.50 7.80
N LEU A 169 -1.89 -19.53 7.35
CA LEU A 169 -2.10 -20.92 7.77
C LEU A 169 -1.03 -21.40 8.75
N GLU A 170 0.05 -20.65 8.94
CA GLU A 170 1.14 -20.98 9.86
C GLU A 170 0.67 -21.13 11.32
N ASP A 171 0.96 -22.27 11.96
CA ASP A 171 0.39 -22.65 13.26
C ASP A 171 0.74 -21.68 14.40
N SER A 172 1.95 -21.11 14.39
CA SER A 172 2.45 -20.20 15.43
C SER A 172 2.18 -18.71 15.16
N ARG A 173 1.31 -18.38 14.20
CA ARG A 173 1.05 -16.98 13.83
C ARG A 173 0.30 -16.19 14.92
N PRO A 174 0.56 -14.88 15.05
CA PRO A 174 -0.28 -13.99 15.85
C PRO A 174 -1.74 -13.96 15.36
N LYS A 175 -2.71 -13.79 16.28
CA LYS A 175 -4.14 -13.65 15.91
C LYS A 175 -4.41 -12.50 14.95
N SER A 176 -3.64 -11.41 15.07
CA SER A 176 -3.72 -10.25 14.18
C SER A 176 -3.36 -10.60 12.74
N VAL A 177 -2.45 -11.55 12.49
CA VAL A 177 -2.15 -12.03 11.14
C VAL A 177 -3.38 -12.66 10.53
N LEU A 178 -4.00 -13.63 11.22
CA LEU A 178 -5.17 -14.34 10.73
C LEU A 178 -6.33 -13.40 10.38
N VAL A 179 -6.66 -12.46 11.27
CA VAL A 179 -7.80 -11.54 11.05
C VAL A 179 -7.54 -10.64 9.84
N ASN A 180 -6.35 -10.05 9.77
CA ASN A 180 -6.03 -9.07 8.74
C ASN A 180 -5.78 -9.72 7.37
N SER A 181 -5.12 -10.88 7.33
CA SER A 181 -4.90 -11.60 6.07
C SER A 181 -6.20 -12.13 5.47
N LEU A 182 -7.15 -12.60 6.30
CA LEU A 182 -8.49 -12.97 5.83
C LEU A 182 -9.26 -11.77 5.27
N SER A 183 -9.08 -10.57 5.83
CA SER A 183 -9.66 -9.34 5.25
C SER A 183 -9.14 -9.07 3.83
N VAL A 184 -7.84 -9.31 3.60
CA VAL A 184 -7.24 -9.23 2.26
C VAL A 184 -7.81 -10.31 1.33
N CYS A 185 -7.91 -11.56 1.78
CA CYS A 185 -8.52 -12.64 0.99
C CYS A 185 -9.96 -12.31 0.60
N ILE A 186 -10.77 -11.76 1.52
CA ILE A 186 -12.13 -11.33 1.24
C ILE A 186 -12.15 -10.23 0.19
N SER A 187 -11.27 -9.23 0.32
CA SER A 187 -11.16 -8.13 -0.66
C SER A 187 -10.71 -8.61 -2.05
N LEU A 188 -9.92 -9.69 -2.13
CA LEU A 188 -9.53 -10.31 -3.41
C LEU A 188 -10.68 -11.09 -4.06
N LEU A 189 -11.49 -11.78 -3.26
CA LEU A 189 -12.61 -12.58 -3.75
C LEU A 189 -13.84 -11.74 -4.08
N ASP A 190 -14.05 -10.65 -3.34
CA ASP A 190 -15.15 -9.71 -3.54
C ASP A 190 -14.65 -8.26 -3.36
N PRO A 191 -13.95 -7.69 -4.37
CA PRO A 191 -13.44 -6.33 -4.32
C PRO A 191 -14.54 -5.26 -4.16
N LYS A 192 -15.80 -5.60 -4.47
CA LYS A 192 -16.93 -4.69 -4.34
C LYS A 192 -17.64 -4.83 -3.00
N ARG A 193 -17.30 -5.85 -2.18
CA ARG A 193 -17.72 -5.91 -0.78
C ARG A 193 -16.98 -4.83 -0.02
N PHE A 194 -17.65 -3.71 0.18
CA PHE A 194 -17.26 -2.76 1.20
C PHE A 194 -17.20 -3.51 2.54
N THR A 195 -16.03 -3.52 3.18
CA THR A 195 -15.87 -4.01 4.54
C THR A 195 -16.80 -3.20 5.43
N LEU A 196 -17.90 -3.83 5.84
CA LEU A 196 -18.81 -3.30 6.84
C LEU A 196 -18.07 -3.33 8.19
N GLY A 197 -17.31 -2.27 8.48
CA GLY A 197 -16.44 -2.21 9.66
C GLY A 197 -15.93 -0.82 10.00
N THR A 198 -16.77 -0.08 10.73
CA THR A 198 -16.53 1.09 11.60
C THR A 198 -15.97 2.38 10.98
N TYR A 199 -16.80 3.43 11.03
CA TYR A 199 -16.56 4.81 10.56
C TYR A 199 -16.54 5.02 9.05
N HIS A 200 -17.71 5.06 8.42
CA HIS A 200 -18.09 6.09 7.43
C HIS A 200 -19.58 5.91 7.09
N ILE A 201 -20.45 6.38 8.00
CA ILE A 201 -21.81 6.76 7.62
C ILE A 201 -21.68 8.16 7.04
N TYR A 202 -21.57 8.26 5.72
CA TYR A 202 -22.30 9.21 4.88
C TYR A 202 -21.85 8.99 3.44
N SER A 203 -22.84 8.85 2.56
CA SER A 203 -22.80 8.91 1.09
C SER A 203 -22.67 7.62 0.26
N ARG A 204 -23.85 7.26 -0.30
CA ARG A 204 -24.17 6.83 -1.68
C ARG A 204 -24.15 5.34 -2.09
N GLN A 205 -25.38 4.79 -2.11
CA GLN A 205 -26.12 4.16 -3.23
C GLN A 205 -25.44 3.95 -4.61
N LEU A 206 -25.75 2.75 -5.18
CA LEU A 206 -25.73 2.29 -6.61
C LEU A 206 -24.36 1.79 -7.13
N THR A 207 -24.18 0.66 -7.82
CA THR A 207 -25.05 -0.32 -8.52
C THR A 207 -24.39 -1.72 -8.46
N HIS A 208 -25.19 -2.78 -8.27
CA HIS A 208 -24.74 -4.17 -8.25
C HIS A 208 -24.45 -4.69 -9.68
N GLY A 209 -23.17 -4.90 -9.99
CA GLY A 209 -22.72 -5.75 -11.09
C GLY A 209 -21.95 -6.93 -10.51
N SER A 210 -22.59 -8.10 -10.47
CA SER A 210 -21.99 -9.37 -10.06
C SER A 210 -20.85 -9.70 -11.02
N MET A 211 -19.63 -9.79 -10.50
CA MET A 211 -18.48 -10.29 -11.25
C MET A 211 -17.89 -11.47 -10.50
N VAL A 212 -17.63 -12.55 -11.25
CA VAL A 212 -17.07 -13.79 -10.75
C VAL A 212 -15.60 -13.54 -10.35
N PRO A 213 -15.13 -14.05 -9.19
CA PRO A 213 -13.74 -13.93 -8.78
C PRO A 213 -12.79 -14.51 -9.86
N ASN A 214 -11.59 -13.93 -10.01
CA ASN A 214 -10.60 -14.40 -10.98
C ASN A 214 -10.30 -15.89 -10.72
N PRO A 215 -10.55 -16.80 -11.70
CA PRO A 215 -10.32 -18.22 -11.53
C PRO A 215 -8.90 -18.57 -11.10
N GLU A 216 -7.88 -17.84 -11.56
CA GLU A 216 -6.48 -18.06 -11.19
C GLU A 216 -6.21 -17.77 -9.72
N THR A 217 -6.85 -16.73 -9.17
CA THR A 217 -6.79 -16.42 -7.73
C THR A 217 -7.40 -17.55 -6.92
N VAL A 218 -8.57 -18.04 -7.33
CA VAL A 218 -9.27 -19.13 -6.64
C VAL A 218 -8.45 -20.42 -6.72
N GLU A 219 -7.89 -20.74 -7.88
CA GLU A 219 -7.04 -21.92 -8.08
C GLU A 219 -5.75 -21.84 -7.27
N GLY A 220 -5.05 -20.69 -7.26
CA GLY A 220 -3.85 -20.48 -6.44
C GLY A 220 -4.13 -20.60 -4.94
N MET A 221 -5.29 -20.10 -4.50
CA MET A 221 -5.73 -20.25 -3.11
C MET A 221 -6.01 -21.72 -2.76
N LEU A 222 -6.72 -22.44 -3.63
CA LEU A 222 -7.04 -23.85 -3.43
C LEU A 222 -5.79 -24.75 -3.48
N TYR A 223 -4.84 -24.47 -4.37
CA TYR A 223 -3.58 -25.20 -4.46
C TYR A 223 -2.76 -25.06 -3.17
N SER A 224 -2.66 -23.84 -2.64
CA SER A 224 -1.96 -23.56 -1.38
C SER A 224 -2.60 -24.28 -0.20
N LEU A 225 -3.94 -24.34 -0.15
CA LEU A 225 -4.68 -25.10 0.85
C LEU A 225 -4.46 -26.62 0.70
N GLY A 226 -4.53 -27.15 -0.51
CA GLY A 226 -4.35 -28.57 -0.80
C GLY A 226 -2.95 -29.06 -0.45
N GLY A 227 -1.92 -28.28 -0.75
CA GLY A 227 -0.53 -28.60 -0.40
C GLY A 227 -0.30 -28.70 1.11
N GLN A 228 -0.91 -27.81 1.91
CA GLN A 228 -0.74 -27.83 3.38
C GLN A 228 -1.52 -28.96 4.06
N ILE A 229 -2.68 -29.34 3.54
CA ILE A 229 -3.48 -30.46 4.06
C ILE A 229 -2.78 -31.81 3.83
N GLN A 230 -1.95 -31.92 2.78
CA GLN A 230 -1.25 -33.18 2.44
C GLN A 230 -0.01 -33.47 3.30
N TYR A 231 0.55 -32.46 3.97
CA TYR A 231 1.72 -32.59 4.86
C TYR A 231 1.39 -32.48 6.36
N GLY A 232 0.11 -32.31 6.73
CA GLY A 232 -0.36 -32.10 8.10
C GLY A 232 -1.08 -33.29 8.76
N CYS A 233 -0.96 -34.51 8.21
CA CYS A 233 -1.42 -35.76 8.87
C CYS A 233 -0.32 -36.36 9.76
#